data_AF-A0A1H4ENW2-F1
#
_entry.id   AF-A0A1H4ENW2-F1
#
_cell.length_a   1.000
_cell.length_b   1.000
_cell.length_c   1.000
_cell.angle_alpha   90.00
_cell.angle_beta   90.00
_cell.angle_gamma   90.00
#
_symmetry.space_group_name_H-M   'P 1'
#
loop_
_entity.id
_entity.type
_entity.pdbx_description
1 polymer ?
#
loop_
_entity_poly.entity_id
_entity_poly.type
_entity_poly.pdbx_seq_one_letter_code
_entity_poly.pdbx_strand_id
1 'polypeptide(L)' 'MRIKIKIRCKQCGERFTLRGKKERGRIETGFKQCLCDNRDQFEIEEDGGTTWVQLN' A
#
# COMPACT_ATOMS: atom_id res chain seq x y z
N MET A 1 4.44 -3.05 14.57
CA MET A 1 5.15 -4.14 13.88
C MET A 1 5.58 -3.67 12.50
N ARG A 2 6.80 -3.98 12.03
CA ARG A 2 7.18 -3.70 10.63
C ARG A 2 6.70 -4.85 9.75
N ILE A 3 5.97 -4.53 8.68
CA ILE A 3 5.42 -5.51 7.75
C ILE A 3 5.83 -5.19 6.32
N LYS A 4 5.89 -6.21 5.47
CA LYS A 4 6.08 -6.01 4.04
C LYS A 4 4.71 -5.82 3.39
N ILE A 5 4.63 -4.87 2.48
CA ILE A 5 3.40 -4.55 1.75
C ILE A 5 3.68 -4.46 0.26
N LYS A 6 2.64 -4.73 -0.52
CA LYS A 6 2.59 -4.51 -1.97
C LYS A 6 1.60 -3.39 -2.25
N ILE A 7 1.97 -2.45 -3.12
CA ILE A 7 1.12 -1.35 -3.56
C ILE A 7 0.97 -1.47 -5.06
N ARG A 8 -0.26 -1.41 -5.58
CA ARG A 8 -0.54 -1.33 -7.01
C ARG A 8 -1.26 -0.02 -7.33
N CYS A 9 -0.74 0.72 -8.31
CA CYS A 9 -1.41 1.90 -8.85
C CYS A 9 -2.56 1.47 -9.76
N LYS A 10 -3.80 1.93 -9.49
CA LYS A 10 -4.94 1.60 -10.36
C LYS A 10 -4.97 2.41 -11.67
N GLN A 11 -4.24 3.53 -11.75
CA GLN A 11 -4.14 4.32 -12.98
C GLN A 11 -3.16 3.74 -14.00
N CYS A 12 -1.91 3.46 -13.61
CA CYS A 12 -0.88 2.98 -14.55
C CYS A 12 -0.52 1.49 -14.40
N GLY A 13 -0.96 0.84 -13.32
CA GLY A 13 -0.65 -0.57 -13.05
C GLY A 13 0.70 -0.84 -12.38
N GLU A 14 1.50 0.20 -12.10
CA GLU A 14 2.82 0.08 -11.46
C GLU A 14 2.73 -0.58 -10.07
N ARG A 15 3.74 -1.39 -9.72
CA ARG A 15 3.75 -2.16 -8.48
C ARG A 15 4.97 -1.83 -7.63
N PHE A 16 4.74 -1.52 -6.35
CA PHE A 16 5.78 -1.22 -5.38
C PHE A 16 5.76 -2.26 -4.26
N THR A 17 6.95 -2.64 -3.77
CA THR A 17 7.10 -3.47 -2.57
C THR A 17 7.82 -2.64 -1.52
N LEU A 18 7.18 -2.37 -0.39
CA LEU A 18 7.69 -1.51 0.67
C LEU A 18 7.62 -2.21 2.03
N ARG A 19 8.21 -1.59 3.05
CA ARG A 19 7.99 -1.95 4.45
C ARG A 19 7.16 -0.87 5.14
N GLY A 20 5.98 -1.23 5.60
CA GLY A 20 5.08 -0.37 6.39
C GLY A 20 5.19 -0.62 7.89
N LYS A 21 4.68 0.32 8.69
CA LYS A 21 4.46 0.16 10.12
C LYS A 21 2.99 -0.17 10.36
N LYS A 22 2.71 -1.36 10.90
CA LYS A 22 1.38 -1.75 11.34
C LYS A 22 1.20 -1.42 12.82
N GLU A 23 0.19 -0.61 13.12
CA GLU A 23 -0.19 -0.20 14.47
C GLU A 23 -1.71 -0.12 14.59
N ARG A 24 -2.28 -0.81 15.59
CA ARG A 24 -3.74 -0.85 15.87
C ARG A 24 -4.61 -1.14 14.63
N GLY A 25 -4.18 -2.08 13.79
CA GLY A 25 -4.90 -2.48 12.57
C GLY A 25 -4.75 -1.53 11.38
N ARG A 26 -4.01 -0.43 11.51
CA ARG A 26 -3.69 0.50 10.42
C ARG A 26 -2.26 0.27 9.94
N ILE A 27 -2.02 0.52 8.65
CA ILE A 27 -0.70 0.43 8.03
C ILE A 27 -0.25 1.83 7.60
N GLU A 28 0.85 2.30 8.17
CA GLU A 28 1.53 3.51 7.72
C GLU A 28 2.65 3.13 6.74
N THR A 29 2.59 3.64 5.52
CA THR A 29 3.49 3.23 4.41
C THR A 29 4.49 4.30 4.01
N GLY A 30 4.20 5.57 4.30
CA GLY A 30 4.96 6.72 3.81
C GLY A 30 4.87 6.96 2.29
N PHE A 31 4.14 6.10 1.56
CA PHE A 31 3.93 6.21 0.13
C PHE A 31 2.93 7.34 -0.15
N LYS A 32 3.32 8.30 -1.00
CA LYS A 32 2.54 9.52 -1.27
C LYS A 32 2.06 9.65 -2.72
N GLN A 33 2.84 9.16 -3.68
CA GLN A 33 2.58 9.36 -5.10
C GLN A 33 3.20 8.23 -5.92
N CYS A 34 2.52 7.85 -7.01
CA CYS A 34 3.08 7.01 -8.06
C CYS A 34 4.02 7.80 -8.97
N LEU A 35 4.81 7.09 -9.76
CA LEU A 35 5.66 7.66 -10.80
C LEU A 35 4.85 8.23 -11.98
N CYS A 36 3.58 7.84 -12.14
CA CYS A 36 2.67 8.40 -13.15
C CYS A 36 1.89 9.64 -12.63
N ASP A 37 2.38 10.28 -11.57
CA ASP A 37 1.75 11.41 -10.87
C ASP A 37 0.40 11.14 -10.19
N ASN A 38 -0.09 9.89 -10.21
CA ASN A 38 -1.24 9.48 -9.42
C ASN A 38 -0.95 9.70 -7.91
N ARG A 39 -1.84 10.36 -7.18
CA ARG A 39 -1.73 10.63 -5.74
C ARG A 39 -2.76 9.85 -4.91
N ASP A 40 -3.60 9.09 -5.59
CA ASP A 40 -4.76 8.41 -5.04
C ASP A 40 -4.92 7.04 -5.71
N GLN A 41 -6.04 6.35 -5.49
CA GLN A 41 -6.36 5.10 -6.21
C GLN A 41 -5.25 4.02 -6.15
N PHE A 42 -4.81 3.70 -4.94
CA PHE A 42 -3.87 2.61 -4.68
C PHE A 42 -4.58 1.39 -4.08
N GLU A 43 -4.15 0.21 -4.51
CA GLU A 43 -4.46 -1.06 -3.84
C GLU A 43 -3.25 -1.44 -2.99
N ILE A 44 -3.47 -1.71 -1.70
CA ILE A 44 -2.39 -2.04 -0.75
C ILE A 44 -2.70 -3.39 -0.12
N GLU A 45 -1.73 -4.29 -0.17
CA GLU A 45 -1.84 -5.65 0.37
C GLU A 45 -0.68 -5.95 1.33
N GLU A 46 -0.95 -6.68 2.41
CA GLU A 46 0.09 -7.22 3.28
C GLU A 46 0.71 -8.46 2.62
N ASP A 47 2.04 -8.52 2.54
CA ASP A 47 2.73 -9.69 1.98
C ASP A 47 2.63 -10.86 2.98
N GLY A 48 1.66 -11.75 2.77
CA GLY A 48 1.42 -12.94 3.59
C GLY A 48 0.03 -13.08 4.21
N GLY A 49 -0.91 -12.16 3.95
CA GLY A 49 -2.28 -12.25 4.47
C GLY A 49 -3.31 -11.69 3.50
N THR A 50 -4.24 -12.54 3.08
CA THR A 50 -5.47 -12.17 2.36
C THR A 50 -6.33 -11.30 3.28
N THR A 51 -6.07 -10.00 3.34
CA THR A 51 -6.96 -9.08 4.07
C THR A 51 -7.02 -7.75 3.34
N TRP A 52 -8.14 -7.55 2.65
CA TRP A 52 -8.52 -6.26 2.10
C TRP A 52 -8.62 -5.26 3.24
N VAL A 53 -7.65 -4.36 3.35
CA VAL A 53 -7.78 -3.22 4.25
C VAL A 53 -8.44 -2.11 3.45
N GLN A 54 -9.69 -1.78 3.77
CA GLN A 54 -10.34 -0.57 3.27
C GLN A 54 -9.53 0.64 3.73
N LEU A 55 -9.09 1.46 2.79
CA LEU A 55 -8.65 2.82 3.07
C LEU A 55 -9.86 3.74 2.94
N ASN A 56 -10.04 4.62 3.94
CA ASN A 56 -10.96 5.75 3.88
C ASN A 56 -10.56 6.72 2.78
#